data_AF-A0A438WHG0-F1
#
_entry.id   AF-A0A438WHG0-F1
#
_cell.length_a   1.000
_cell.length_b   1.000
_cell.length_c   1.000
_cell.angle_alpha   90.00
_cell.angle_beta   90.00
_cell.angle_gamma   90.00
#
_symmetry.space_group_name_H-M   'P 1'
#
loop_
_entity.id
_entity.type
_entity.pdbx_description
1 polymer ?
#
loop_
_entity_poly.entity_id
_entity_poly.type
_entity_poly.pdbx_seq_one_letter_code
_entity_poly.pdbx_strand_id
1 'polypeptide(L)'
;SKLEVLLAQMVRLLKDNEPYKMSKRAGNFILIKDVIDDVGKDALRFIFLSKRLDTHLEFDVNTLKKQDSSNPIYYIHYANSRIHTMLEKSPFSKEEVLQTPLTNLNAEEKYLLFSALSLPKAIESSFEEYGLQKMCEYAKTLA
;
A
#
# COMPACT_ATOMS: atom_id res chain seq x y z
N SER A 1 34.00 0.89 -3.13
CA SER A 1 32.79 0.06 -2.92
C SER A 1 32.56 -0.06 -1.43
N LYS A 2 31.41 0.39 -0.93
CA LYS A 2 31.01 0.24 0.48
C LYS A 2 30.06 -0.96 0.53
N LEU A 3 30.36 -1.95 1.37
CA LEU A 3 29.46 -3.08 1.58
C LEU A 3 28.27 -2.62 2.42
N GLU A 4 27.06 -2.86 1.94
CA GLU A 4 25.81 -2.61 2.65
C GLU A 4 25.05 -3.92 2.83
N VAL A 5 24.64 -4.21 4.06
CA VAL A 5 23.93 -5.44 4.43
C VAL A 5 22.57 -5.07 4.98
N LEU A 6 21.52 -5.46 4.27
CA LEU A 6 20.15 -5.22 4.68
C LEU A 6 19.63 -6.42 5.48
N LEU A 7 19.21 -6.17 6.73
CA LEU A 7 18.74 -7.21 7.64
C LEU A 7 17.22 -7.18 7.75
N ALA A 8 16.58 -8.26 7.30
CA ALA A 8 15.13 -8.44 7.44
C ALA A 8 14.79 -9.10 8.77
N GLN A 9 13.86 -8.48 9.51
CA GLN A 9 13.33 -9.01 10.75
C GLN A 9 12.29 -10.11 10.52
N MET A 10 12.10 -10.92 11.56
CA MET A 10 11.04 -11.93 11.60
C MET A 10 9.65 -11.29 11.57
N VAL A 11 8.75 -11.97 10.86
CA VAL A 11 7.34 -11.57 10.71
C VAL A 11 6.46 -12.52 11.49
N ARG A 12 5.53 -11.97 12.28
CA ARG A 12 4.51 -12.72 13.01
C ARG A 12 3.18 -12.62 12.28
N LEU A 13 2.71 -13.77 11.78
CA LEU A 13 1.44 -13.88 11.09
C LEU A 13 0.34 -14.29 12.09
N LEU A 14 -0.77 -13.55 12.11
CA LEU A 14 -1.93 -13.83 12.95
C LEU A 14 -3.17 -14.12 12.09
N LYS A 15 -4.14 -14.80 12.70
CA LYS A 15 -5.51 -14.96 12.23
C LYS A 15 -6.44 -14.90 13.42
N ASP A 16 -7.36 -13.94 13.43
CA ASP A 16 -8.25 -13.67 14.57
C ASP A 16 -7.48 -13.42 15.88
N ASN A 17 -6.39 -12.63 15.80
CA ASN A 17 -5.43 -12.34 16.87
C ASN A 17 -4.66 -13.55 17.44
N GLU A 18 -4.86 -14.74 16.89
CA GLU A 18 -4.12 -15.95 17.26
C GLU A 18 -3.00 -16.23 16.25
N PRO A 19 -1.89 -16.88 16.64
CA PRO A 19 -0.84 -17.28 15.69
C PRO A 19 -1.44 -18.06 14.52
N TYR A 20 -1.13 -17.64 13.29
CA TYR A 20 -1.66 -18.27 12.09
C TYR A 20 -1.24 -19.74 12.04
N LYS A 21 -2.23 -20.64 12.12
CA LYS A 21 -2.03 -22.09 12.02
C LYS A 21 -2.49 -22.59 10.66
N MET A 22 -1.75 -23.55 10.13
CA MET A 22 -2.09 -24.24 8.89
C MET A 22 -3.43 -24.99 9.02
N SER A 23 -4.23 -24.98 7.96
CA SER A 23 -5.47 -25.77 7.87
C SER A 23 -5.23 -27.22 7.42
N LYS A 24 -4.01 -27.57 6.95
CA LYS A 24 -3.67 -28.90 6.42
C LYS A 24 -2.53 -29.56 7.19
N ARG A 25 -2.53 -30.91 7.22
CA ARG A 25 -1.57 -31.81 7.90
C ARG A 25 -0.12 -31.77 7.36
N ALA A 26 0.27 -30.76 6.58
CA ALA A 26 1.48 -30.77 5.76
C ALA A 26 2.80 -30.35 6.48
N GLY A 27 2.80 -30.30 7.81
CA GLY A 27 4.01 -30.08 8.63
C GLY A 27 4.01 -28.78 9.44
N ASN A 28 5.12 -28.53 10.16
CA ASN A 28 5.31 -27.45 11.14
C ASN A 28 5.67 -26.07 10.52
N PHE A 29 5.47 -25.85 9.22
CA PHE A 29 5.87 -24.62 8.54
C PHE A 29 4.72 -24.01 7.72
N ILE A 30 4.69 -22.69 7.62
CA ILE A 30 3.69 -21.95 6.84
C ILE A 30 4.25 -21.71 5.43
N LEU A 31 3.52 -22.14 4.39
CA LEU A 31 3.91 -21.87 3.02
C LEU A 31 3.40 -20.49 2.59
N ILE A 32 4.25 -19.69 1.95
CA ILE A 32 3.85 -18.39 1.43
C ILE A 32 2.71 -18.50 0.41
N LYS A 33 2.64 -19.62 -0.33
CA LYS A 33 1.54 -19.90 -1.26
C LYS A 33 0.19 -19.95 -0.56
N ASP A 34 0.11 -20.65 0.58
CA ASP A 34 -1.15 -20.76 1.34
C ASP A 34 -1.61 -19.39 1.85
N VAL A 35 -0.67 -18.51 2.22
CA VAL A 35 -0.98 -17.14 2.64
C VAL A 35 -1.44 -16.30 1.44
N ILE A 36 -0.78 -16.41 0.29
CA ILE A 36 -1.19 -15.73 -0.95
C ILE A 36 -2.61 -16.17 -1.38
N ASP A 37 -2.90 -17.47 -1.30
CA ASP A 37 -4.22 -18.01 -1.63
C ASP A 37 -5.30 -17.49 -0.65
N ASP A 38 -4.95 -17.16 0.59
CA ASP A 38 -5.88 -16.66 1.61
C ASP A 38 -6.12 -15.13 1.53
N VAL A 39 -5.08 -14.31 1.37
CA VAL A 39 -5.20 -12.83 1.40
C VAL A 39 -4.98 -12.13 0.06
N GLY A 40 -4.43 -12.82 -0.93
CA GLY A 40 -4.04 -12.24 -2.21
C GLY A 40 -2.63 -11.66 -2.23
N LYS A 41 -2.00 -11.73 -3.40
CA LYS A 41 -0.61 -11.31 -3.61
C LYS A 41 -0.34 -9.83 -3.32
N ASP A 42 -1.30 -8.96 -3.63
CA ASP A 42 -1.09 -7.51 -3.56
C ASP A 42 -1.18 -7.02 -2.10
N ALA A 43 -2.15 -7.55 -1.33
CA ALA A 43 -2.23 -7.32 0.11
C ALA A 43 -0.95 -7.79 0.82
N LEU A 44 -0.43 -8.94 0.43
CA LEU A 44 0.81 -9.48 0.99
C LEU A 44 2.01 -8.57 0.66
N ARG A 45 2.18 -8.15 -0.60
CA ARG A 45 3.25 -7.20 -0.96
C ARG A 45 3.18 -5.92 -0.16
N PHE A 46 1.98 -5.36 -0.02
CA PHE A 46 1.77 -4.12 0.70
C PHE A 46 2.14 -4.24 2.18
N ILE A 47 1.68 -5.30 2.86
CA ILE A 47 1.93 -5.44 4.30
C ILE A 47 3.42 -5.66 4.60
N PHE A 48 4.13 -6.48 3.81
CA PHE A 48 5.57 -6.70 3.96
C PHE A 48 6.39 -5.44 3.71
N LEU A 49 5.93 -4.54 2.83
CA LEU A 49 6.59 -3.27 2.56
C LEU A 49 6.19 -2.17 3.54
N SER A 50 5.05 -2.29 4.23
CA SER A 50 4.48 -1.22 5.07
C SER A 50 5.26 -0.89 6.35
N LYS A 51 6.32 -1.64 6.65
CA LYS A 51 7.21 -1.45 7.80
C LYS A 51 8.66 -1.49 7.33
N ARG A 52 9.54 -0.86 8.12
CA ARG A 52 10.97 -0.94 7.88
C ARG A 52 11.46 -2.37 7.98
N LEU A 53 12.41 -2.72 7.13
CA LEU A 53 13.00 -4.06 7.04
C LEU A 53 13.58 -4.54 8.38
N ASP A 54 14.13 -3.63 9.18
CA ASP A 54 14.78 -3.87 10.45
C ASP A 54 13.84 -3.83 11.67
N THR A 55 12.52 -3.78 11.44
CA THR A 55 11.50 -3.75 12.50
C THR A 55 10.61 -4.98 12.49
N HIS A 56 10.17 -5.44 13.67
CA HIS A 56 9.19 -6.52 13.76
C HIS A 56 7.88 -6.13 13.07
N LEU A 57 7.41 -7.02 12.20
CA LEU A 57 6.13 -6.90 11.53
C LEU A 57 5.17 -7.96 12.07
N GLU A 58 4.03 -7.53 12.59
CA GLU A 58 2.92 -8.39 13.00
C GLU A 58 1.66 -7.96 12.24
N PHE A 59 0.94 -8.91 11.65
CA PHE A 59 -0.32 -8.61 10.97
C PHE A 59 -1.30 -9.77 10.99
N ASP A 60 -2.60 -9.42 10.96
CA ASP A 60 -3.71 -10.36 10.90
C ASP A 60 -4.23 -10.50 9.47
N VAL A 61 -4.30 -11.73 8.97
CA VAL A 61 -4.80 -12.04 7.62
C VAL A 61 -6.26 -11.60 7.41
N ASN A 62 -7.10 -11.62 8.45
CA ASN A 62 -8.51 -11.26 8.31
C ASN A 62 -8.67 -9.75 8.16
N THR A 63 -7.77 -8.94 8.71
CA THR A 63 -7.74 -7.49 8.46
C THR A 63 -7.49 -7.20 6.98
N LEU A 64 -6.62 -7.96 6.33
CA LEU A 64 -6.30 -7.79 4.90
C LEU A 64 -7.43 -8.25 3.96
N LYS A 65 -8.43 -8.98 4.47
CA LYS A 65 -9.62 -9.39 3.71
C LYS A 65 -10.76 -8.39 3.78
N LYS A 66 -10.72 -7.44 4.73
CA LYS A 66 -11.78 -6.46 4.89
C LYS A 66 -11.87 -5.54 3.66
N GLN A 67 -13.09 -5.17 3.31
CA GLN A 67 -13.40 -4.25 2.22
C GLN A 67 -13.86 -2.89 2.78
N ASP A 68 -13.10 -2.38 3.73
CA ASP A 68 -13.38 -1.12 4.41
C ASP A 68 -12.07 -0.32 4.61
N SER A 69 -12.18 0.86 5.21
CA SER A 69 -11.06 1.77 5.44
C SER A 69 -9.99 1.22 6.40
N SER A 70 -10.27 0.15 7.16
CA SER A 70 -9.26 -0.51 8.01
C SER A 70 -8.25 -1.31 7.19
N ASN A 71 -8.58 -1.64 5.94
CA ASN A 71 -7.67 -2.29 5.01
C ASN A 71 -7.04 -1.26 4.05
N PRO A 72 -5.78 -0.85 4.27
CA PRO A 72 -5.17 0.23 3.50
C PRO A 72 -5.06 -0.09 2.00
N ILE A 73 -4.84 -1.35 1.63
CA ILE A 73 -4.75 -1.71 0.20
C ILE A 73 -6.10 -1.64 -0.49
N TYR A 74 -7.16 -2.09 0.17
CA TYR A 74 -8.51 -1.96 -0.36
C TYR A 74 -8.86 -0.49 -0.56
N TYR A 75 -8.55 0.35 0.43
CA TYR A 75 -8.86 1.78 0.37
C TYR A 75 -8.10 2.51 -0.76
N ILE A 76 -6.80 2.22 -0.95
CA ILE A 76 -6.00 2.76 -2.06
C ILE A 76 -6.57 2.35 -3.41
N HIS A 77 -6.92 1.07 -3.58
CA HIS A 77 -7.54 0.59 -4.82
C HIS A 77 -8.93 1.18 -5.06
N TYR A 78 -9.71 1.37 -4.00
CA TYR A 78 -11.01 2.00 -4.06
C TYR A 78 -10.90 3.48 -4.49
N ALA A 79 -9.96 4.24 -3.93
CA ALA A 79 -9.69 5.62 -4.33
C ALA A 79 -9.35 5.71 -5.83
N ASN A 80 -8.42 4.88 -6.31
CA ASN A 80 -8.06 4.84 -7.74
C ASN A 80 -9.24 4.46 -8.64
N SER A 81 -10.03 3.45 -8.24
CA SER A 81 -11.21 3.02 -9.00
C SER A 81 -12.27 4.12 -9.06
N ARG A 82 -12.48 4.85 -7.96
CA ARG A 82 -13.41 5.97 -7.88
C ARG A 82 -13.00 7.13 -8.80
N ILE A 83 -11.71 7.46 -8.86
CA ILE A 83 -11.17 8.46 -9.79
C ILE A 83 -11.42 8.02 -11.24
N HIS A 84 -11.12 6.76 -11.58
CA HIS A 84 -11.35 6.23 -12.91
C HIS A 84 -12.83 6.30 -13.31
N THR A 85 -13.74 5.84 -12.45
CA THR A 85 -15.19 5.92 -12.69
C THR A 85 -15.68 7.36 -12.78
N MET A 86 -15.11 8.30 -12.00
CA MET A 86 -15.47 9.72 -12.07
C MET A 86 -15.08 10.33 -13.42
N LEU A 87 -13.88 10.01 -13.92
CA LEU A 87 -13.43 10.44 -15.24
C LEU A 87 -14.23 9.78 -16.36
N GLU A 88 -14.59 8.50 -16.24
CA GLU A 88 -15.40 7.79 -17.23
C GLU A 88 -16.83 8.35 -17.32
N LYS A 89 -17.42 8.73 -16.19
CA LYS A 89 -18.76 9.36 -16.13
C LYS A 89 -18.74 10.85 -16.44
N SER A 90 -17.57 11.44 -16.59
CA SER A 90 -17.41 12.86 -16.89
C SER A 90 -17.94 13.16 -18.30
N PRO A 91 -18.66 14.27 -18.50
CA PRO A 91 -19.01 14.73 -19.85
C PRO A 91 -17.81 15.33 -20.61
N PHE A 92 -16.68 15.57 -19.92
CA PHE A 92 -15.49 16.19 -20.50
C PHE A 92 -14.54 15.15 -21.09
N SER A 93 -13.94 15.48 -22.22
CA SER A 93 -12.86 14.71 -22.83
C SER A 93 -11.59 14.75 -21.97
N LYS A 94 -10.69 13.79 -22.21
CA LYS A 94 -9.39 13.73 -21.52
C LYS A 94 -8.56 14.98 -21.78
N GLU A 95 -8.59 15.49 -23.00
CA GLU A 95 -7.86 16.69 -23.43
C GLU A 95 -8.37 17.93 -22.70
N GLU A 96 -9.69 18.09 -22.56
CA GLU A 96 -10.29 19.20 -21.80
C GLU A 96 -9.87 19.17 -20.33
N VAL A 97 -9.91 17.98 -19.70
CA VAL A 97 -9.47 17.81 -18.31
C VAL A 97 -7.99 18.17 -18.15
N LEU A 98 -7.12 17.73 -19.06
CA LEU A 98 -5.68 18.00 -19.01
C LEU A 98 -5.34 19.48 -19.23
N GLN A 99 -6.13 20.21 -20.02
CA GLN A 99 -5.91 21.63 -20.29
C GLN A 99 -6.54 22.56 -19.25
N THR A 100 -7.29 22.02 -18.28
CA THR A 100 -7.98 22.81 -17.26
C THR A 100 -6.97 23.53 -16.35
N PRO A 101 -7.01 24.88 -16.26
CA PRO A 101 -6.13 25.62 -15.36
C PRO A 101 -6.47 25.35 -13.89
N LEU A 102 -5.45 25.04 -13.09
CA LEU A 102 -5.59 24.77 -11.65
C LEU A 102 -5.46 26.05 -10.79
N THR A 103 -6.07 27.16 -11.21
CA THR A 103 -5.84 28.49 -10.63
C THR A 103 -6.68 28.82 -9.39
N ASN A 104 -7.84 28.17 -9.21
CA ASN A 104 -8.81 28.48 -8.15
C ASN A 104 -8.95 27.37 -7.09
N LEU A 105 -7.85 26.66 -6.80
CA LEU A 105 -7.87 25.59 -5.81
C LEU A 105 -7.96 26.14 -4.38
N ASN A 106 -8.83 25.55 -3.57
CA ASN A 106 -8.92 25.76 -2.14
C ASN A 106 -7.72 25.13 -1.38
N ALA A 107 -7.66 25.29 -0.06
CA ALA A 107 -6.52 24.80 0.73
C ALA A 107 -6.35 23.27 0.67
N GLU A 108 -7.45 22.52 0.73
CA GLU A 108 -7.45 21.05 0.68
C GLU A 108 -7.07 20.55 -0.71
N GLU A 109 -7.58 21.17 -1.76
CA GLU A 109 -7.25 20.85 -3.15
C GLU A 109 -5.77 21.13 -3.46
N LYS A 110 -5.22 22.24 -2.95
CA LYS A 110 -3.78 22.55 -3.05
C LYS A 110 -2.94 21.52 -2.33
N TYR A 111 -3.36 21.10 -1.14
CA TYR A 111 -2.68 20.05 -0.39
C TYR A 111 -2.69 18.72 -1.16
N LEU A 112 -3.84 18.31 -1.71
CA LEU A 112 -3.95 17.10 -2.51
C LEU A 112 -3.06 17.15 -3.75
N LEU A 113 -3.07 18.28 -4.47
CA LEU A 113 -2.19 18.49 -5.63
C LEU A 113 -0.71 18.37 -5.25
N PHE A 114 -0.30 19.02 -4.15
CA PHE A 114 1.07 18.93 -3.67
C PHE A 114 1.45 17.50 -3.26
N SER A 115 0.57 16.80 -2.55
CA SER A 115 0.75 15.39 -2.18
C SER A 115 0.89 14.51 -3.42
N ALA A 116 0.06 14.69 -4.45
CA ALA A 116 0.17 13.95 -5.71
C ALA A 116 1.52 14.22 -6.41
N LEU A 117 1.95 15.48 -6.48
CA LEU A 117 3.23 15.87 -7.10
C LEU A 117 4.47 15.43 -6.31
N SER A 118 4.31 15.02 -5.05
CA SER A 118 5.42 14.60 -4.19
C SER A 118 5.90 13.17 -4.44
N LEU A 119 5.31 12.43 -5.38
CA LEU A 119 5.70 11.05 -5.72
C LEU A 119 7.20 10.91 -6.05
N PRO A 120 7.83 11.76 -6.90
CA PRO A 120 9.24 11.60 -7.22
C PRO A 120 10.14 11.69 -5.98
N LYS A 121 9.83 12.62 -5.08
CA LYS A 121 10.55 12.77 -3.80
C LYS A 121 10.37 11.56 -2.90
N ALA A 122 9.16 10.99 -2.84
CA ALA A 122 8.91 9.78 -2.07
C ALA A 122 9.73 8.60 -2.61
N ILE A 123 9.85 8.46 -3.94
CA ILE A 123 10.67 7.43 -4.59
C ILE A 123 12.15 7.61 -4.24
N GLU A 124 12.68 8.81 -4.43
CA GLU A 124 14.09 9.14 -4.15
C GLU A 124 14.44 8.87 -2.67
N SER A 125 13.65 9.40 -1.75
CA SER A 125 13.88 9.20 -0.30
C SER A 125 13.67 7.74 0.15
N SER A 126 12.85 6.96 -0.56
CA SER A 126 12.71 5.52 -0.30
C SER A 126 13.95 4.76 -0.77
N PHE A 127 14.53 5.16 -1.90
CA PHE A 127 15.71 4.54 -2.48
C PHE A 127 16.97 4.86 -1.66
N GLU A 128 17.23 6.14 -1.38
CA GLU A 128 18.44 6.60 -0.67
C GLU A 128 18.55 6.02 0.74
N GLU A 129 17.43 5.85 1.43
CA GLU A 129 17.40 5.38 2.82
C GLU A 129 17.05 3.90 2.95
N TYR A 130 16.89 3.17 1.84
CA TYR A 130 16.37 1.79 1.82
C TYR A 130 15.03 1.63 2.57
N GLY A 131 14.23 2.69 2.59
CA GLY A 131 13.00 2.82 3.37
C GLY A 131 11.75 2.60 2.54
N LEU A 132 11.54 1.39 2.03
CA LEU A 132 10.41 1.07 1.14
C LEU A 132 9.02 1.37 1.73
N GLN A 133 8.90 1.37 3.06
CA GLN A 133 7.64 1.71 3.75
C GLN A 133 7.13 3.11 3.45
N LYS A 134 8.01 4.03 3.08
CA LYS A 134 7.63 5.39 2.69
C LYS A 134 6.74 5.42 1.45
N MET A 135 6.92 4.48 0.52
CA MET A 135 6.02 4.34 -0.63
C MET A 135 4.62 3.93 -0.20
N CYS A 136 4.51 3.03 0.79
CA CYS A 136 3.23 2.64 1.36
C CYS A 136 2.58 3.79 2.15
N GLU A 137 3.35 4.57 2.91
CA GLU A 137 2.88 5.75 3.64
C GLU A 137 2.40 6.85 2.70
N TYR A 138 3.15 7.11 1.62
CA TYR A 138 2.75 8.01 0.55
C TYR A 138 1.40 7.60 -0.03
N ALA A 139 1.26 6.35 -0.46
CA ALA A 139 0.02 5.87 -1.08
C ALA A 139 -1.17 5.94 -0.12
N LYS A 140 -0.98 5.60 1.17
CA LYS A 140 -2.02 5.72 2.21
C LYS A 140 -2.42 7.16 2.50
N THR A 141 -1.48 8.09 2.44
CA THR A 141 -1.74 9.52 2.73
C THR A 141 -2.44 10.19 1.56
N LEU A 142 -2.16 9.74 0.33
CA LEU A 142 -2.77 10.26 -0.88
C LEU A 142 -4.21 9.76 -1.10
N ALA A 143 -4.49 8.51 -0.71
CA ALA A 143 -5.81 7.88 -0.84
C ALA A 143 -6.80 8.37 0.22
#